data_AF-A0A2D8QSA5-F1
#
_entry.id   AF-A0A2D8QSA5-F1
#
_cell.length_a   1.000
_cell.length_b   1.000
_cell.length_c   1.000
_cell.angle_alpha   90.00
_cell.angle_beta   90.00
_cell.angle_gamma   90.00
#
_symmetry.space_group_name_H-M   'P 1'
#
loop_
_entity.id
_entity.type
_entity.pdbx_description
1 polymer ?
#
loop_
_entity_poly.entity_id
_entity_poly.type
_entity_poly.pdbx_seq_one_letter_code
_entity_poly.pdbx_strand_id
1 'polypeptide(L)' 'MIVIDQQSPELACVNINVTLENGLAVITEDDIDNGSYDNCGIESIELSHVEFTEDDLGSNTVIMTVTDV' A
#
# COMPACT_ATOMS: atom_id res chain seq x y z
N MET A 1 23.89 22.59 7.51
CA MET A 1 22.49 22.94 7.84
C MET A 1 21.72 21.65 7.68
N ILE A 2 21.16 21.13 8.76
CA ILE A 2 20.29 19.94 8.71
C ILE A 2 18.88 20.48 8.55
N VAL A 3 18.21 20.11 7.45
CA VAL A 3 16.76 20.28 7.32
C VAL A 3 16.17 19.11 8.09
N ILE A 4 15.25 19.40 9.02
CA ILE A 4 14.53 18.38 9.80
C ILE A 4 13.15 18.32 9.20
N ASP A 5 12.74 17.15 8.72
CA ASP A 5 11.37 16.90 8.32
C ASP A 5 10.50 16.62 9.55
N GLN A 6 9.28 17.17 9.54
CA GLN A 6 8.26 16.97 10.56
C GLN A 6 6.87 16.75 9.95
N GLN A 7 6.77 16.69 8.62
CA GLN A 7 5.52 16.44 7.94
C GLN A 7 5.38 14.94 7.71
N SER A 8 4.24 14.38 8.13
CA SER A 8 3.93 12.99 7.79
C SER A 8 3.42 12.90 6.35
N PRO A 9 3.60 11.75 5.67
CA PRO A 9 3.13 11.54 4.31
C PRO A 9 1.61 11.68 4.19
N GLU A 10 1.15 12.20 3.06
CA GLU A 10 -0.26 12.17 2.67
C GLU A 10 -0.55 10.86 1.94
N LEU A 11 -1.42 10.03 2.54
CA LEU A 11 -1.82 8.75 1.98
C LEU A 11 -2.92 8.89 0.93
N ALA A 12 -2.72 8.26 -0.22
CA ALA A 12 -3.76 8.09 -1.23
C ALA A 12 -3.93 6.61 -1.54
N CYS A 13 -4.94 5.96 -0.95
CA CYS A 13 -5.24 4.53 -1.21
C CYS A 13 -6.47 4.38 -2.10
N VAL A 14 -6.50 3.32 -2.92
CA VAL A 14 -7.67 2.94 -3.71
C VAL A 14 -8.09 1.49 -3.44
N ASN A 15 -9.39 1.22 -3.59
CA ASN A 15 -9.91 -0.14 -3.56
C ASN A 15 -9.76 -0.77 -4.96
N ILE A 16 -9.29 -2.01 -4.98
CA ILE A 16 -9.13 -2.79 -6.20
C ILE A 16 -9.97 -4.07 -6.18
N ASN A 17 -10.25 -4.59 -7.37
CA ASN A 17 -10.80 -5.94 -7.53
C ASN A 17 -9.70 -6.83 -8.10
N VAL A 18 -9.44 -7.94 -7.42
CA VAL A 18 -8.40 -8.89 -7.82
C VAL A 18 -9.07 -10.23 -8.13
N THR A 19 -8.64 -10.88 -9.21
CA THR A 19 -9.15 -12.21 -9.59
C THR A 19 -8.06 -13.24 -9.33
N LEU A 20 -8.43 -14.35 -8.70
CA LEU A 20 -7.51 -15.47 -8.48
C LEU A 20 -7.20 -16.16 -9.81
N GLU A 21 -5.91 -16.31 -10.11
CA GLU A 21 -5.39 -17.07 -11.24
C GLU A 21 -4.79 -18.37 -10.69
N ASN A 22 -5.41 -19.51 -10.99
CA ASN A 22 -5.07 -20.82 -10.40
C ASN A 22 -5.10 -20.86 -8.86
N GLY A 23 -6.07 -20.16 -8.25
CA GLY A 23 -6.27 -20.15 -6.79
C GLY A 23 -5.37 -19.20 -6.01
N LEU A 24 -4.58 -18.37 -6.71
CA LEU A 24 -3.70 -17.37 -6.11
C LEU A 24 -3.87 -16.02 -6.81
N ALA A 25 -3.83 -14.95 -6.04
CA ALA A 25 -3.54 -13.63 -6.56
C ALA A 25 -2.51 -12.92 -5.68
N VAL A 26 -1.69 -12.08 -6.29
CA VAL A 26 -0.70 -11.27 -5.59
C VAL A 26 -0.92 -9.82 -5.98
N ILE A 27 -0.98 -8.95 -4.98
CA ILE A 27 -1.01 -7.50 -5.17
C ILE A 27 0.34 -6.90 -4.80
N THR A 28 0.56 -5.70 -5.30
CA THR A 28 1.73 -4.87 -5.03
C THR A 28 1.30 -3.54 -4.43
N GLU A 29 2.26 -2.80 -3.87
CA GLU A 29 2.02 -1.45 -3.36
C GLU A 29 1.42 -0.55 -4.44
N ASP A 30 1.94 -0.63 -5.67
CA ASP A 30 1.47 0.15 -6.84
C ASP A 30 -0.01 -0.12 -7.20
N ASP A 31 -0.58 -1.26 -6.81
CA ASP A 31 -1.98 -1.57 -7.08
C ASP A 31 -2.93 -0.80 -6.14
N ILE A 32 -2.49 -0.48 -4.92
CA ILE A 32 -3.29 0.19 -3.88
C ILE A 32 -2.88 1.66 -3.73
N ASP A 33 -1.60 1.98 -3.92
CA ASP A 33 -1.08 3.34 -3.82
C ASP A 33 -1.52 4.16 -5.03
N ASN A 34 -2.36 5.15 -4.78
CA ASN A 34 -2.94 6.06 -5.76
C ASN A 34 -2.27 7.44 -5.71
N GLY A 35 -0.95 7.46 -5.47
CA GLY A 35 -0.12 8.65 -5.47
C GLY A 35 0.08 9.27 -4.09
N SER A 36 0.38 8.43 -3.09
CA SER A 36 0.84 8.92 -1.79
C SER A 36 2.07 9.81 -1.96
N TYR A 37 2.15 10.87 -1.18
CA TYR A 37 3.15 11.91 -1.38
C TYR A 37 3.67 12.46 -0.07
N ASP A 38 4.96 12.73 -0.04
CA ASP A 38 5.61 13.52 0.99
C ASP A 38 6.53 14.56 0.35
N ASN A 39 6.67 15.73 0.99
CA ASN A 39 7.44 16.85 0.45
C ASN A 39 8.96 16.65 0.55
N CYS A 40 9.41 15.84 1.50
CA CYS A 40 10.81 15.47 1.73
C CYS A 40 11.13 14.10 1.14
N GLY A 41 10.14 13.22 1.09
CA GLY A 41 10.18 11.95 0.39
C GLY A 41 9.56 10.82 1.20
N ILE A 42 9.25 9.73 0.51
CA ILE A 42 8.77 8.50 1.15
C ILE A 42 9.95 7.55 1.30
N GLU A 43 10.19 7.06 2.52
CA GLU A 43 11.21 6.05 2.81
C GLU A 43 10.73 4.65 2.40
N SER A 44 9.50 4.30 2.76
CA SER A 44 8.93 2.96 2.49
C SER A 44 7.40 2.97 2.41
N ILE A 45 6.86 2.02 1.66
CA ILE A 45 5.44 1.67 1.60
C ILE A 45 5.33 0.17 1.87
N GLU A 46 4.45 -0.24 2.77
CA GLU A 46 4.28 -1.64 3.16
C GLU A 46 2.79 -2.01 3.19
N LEU A 47 2.46 -3.21 2.73
CA LEU A 47 1.10 -3.75 2.77
C LEU A 47 0.97 -4.85 3.83
N SER A 48 -0.11 -4.84 4.61
CA SER A 48 -0.35 -5.85 5.65
C SER A 48 -0.59 -7.25 5.11
N HIS A 49 -0.95 -7.37 3.83
CA HIS A 49 -1.29 -8.62 3.17
C HIS A 49 -1.19 -8.45 1.65
N VAL A 50 -0.49 -9.37 0.98
CA VAL A 50 -0.20 -9.27 -0.45
C VAL A 50 -0.57 -10.50 -1.26
N GLU A 51 -0.75 -11.67 -0.62
CA GLU A 51 -1.08 -12.94 -1.29
C GLU A 51 -2.47 -13.41 -0.88
N PHE A 52 -3.39 -13.47 -1.84
CA PHE A 52 -4.78 -13.90 -1.64
C PHE A 52 -5.00 -15.29 -2.20
N THR A 53 -5.78 -16.08 -1.47
CA THR A 53 -6.12 -17.47 -1.80
C THR A 53 -7.63 -17.68 -1.85
N GLU A 54 -8.07 -18.93 -2.03
CA GLU A 54 -9.49 -19.30 -1.98
C GLU A 54 -10.14 -19.04 -0.61
N ASP A 55 -9.35 -18.95 0.46
CA ASP A 55 -9.84 -18.60 1.81
C ASP A 55 -10.18 -17.09 1.93
N ASP A 56 -9.66 -16.28 1.02
CA ASP A 56 -9.80 -14.82 1.00
C ASP A 56 -10.86 -14.35 0.00
N LEU A 57 -11.80 -15.22 -0.39
CA LEU A 57 -12.89 -14.85 -1.29
C LEU A 57 -13.84 -13.85 -0.61
N GLY A 58 -13.99 -12.68 -1.22
CA GLY A 58 -14.88 -11.61 -0.75
C GLY A 58 -14.13 -10.30 -0.55
N SER A 59 -14.65 -9.44 0.32
CA SER A 59 -14.00 -8.18 0.66
C SER A 59 -12.97 -8.39 1.75
N ASN A 60 -11.71 -8.09 1.45
CA ASN A 60 -10.60 -8.10 2.42
C ASN A 60 -10.16 -6.68 2.72
N THR A 61 -9.74 -6.42 3.95
CA THR A 61 -9.15 -5.14 4.35
C THR A 61 -7.64 -5.30 4.36
N VAL A 62 -6.95 -4.53 3.50
CA VAL A 62 -5.49 -4.41 3.49
C VAL A 62 -5.13 -3.06 4.09
N ILE A 63 -4.14 -3.04 4.97
CA ILE A 63 -3.61 -1.82 5.57
C ILE A 63 -2.31 -1.47 4.85
N MET A 64 -2.26 -0.28 4.25
CA MET A 64 -1.05 0.31 3.69
C MET A 64 -0.41 1.22 4.75
N THR A 65 0.89 1.04 5.00
CA THR A 65 1.69 1.86 5.90
C THR A 65 2.76 2.58 5.09
N VAL A 66 2.89 3.89 5.25
CA VAL A 66 3.90 4.72 4.57
C VAL A 66 4.77 5.41 5.62
N THR A 67 6.09 5.36 5.43
CA THR A 67 7.09 5.95 6.33
C THR A 67 7.83 7.09 5.63
N ASP A 68 8.03 8.22 6.32
CA ASP A 68 8.80 9.38 5.87
C ASP A 68 10.32 9.20 6.08
N VAL A 69 11.13 10.14 5.56
CA VAL A 69 12.61 10.14 5.58
C VAL A 69 13.22 10.99 6.71
#